data_AF-A0A9D5KWA7-F1
#
_entry.id   AF-A0A9D5KWA7-F1
#
_cell.length_a   1.000
_cell.length_b   1.000
_cell.length_c   1.000
_cell.angle_alpha   90.00
_cell.angle_beta   90.00
_cell.angle_gamma   90.00
#
_symmetry.space_group_name_H-M   'P 1'
#
loop_
_entity.id
_entity.type
_entity.pdbx_description
1 polymer ?
#
loop_
_entity_poly.entity_id
_entity_poly.type
_entity_poly.pdbx_seq_one_letter_code
_entity_poly.pdbx_strand_id
1 'polypeptide(L)'
;MGRDPKHDYRGRSIYHITICKAPACPPFSKISGSPANPLVSRTIIGEIIEQQILNFPNLHPSLQILQYVIMPDHIHFAIFARDYLPRAIGRYIGMMKVKTGQLIRASFPEITNIFIPDFHDRYLLPSHKLQTIINYIQDNPKRLLERIQNPLFFQRLNNHEIKGTQWQAYGNLQLLQNPFKGPVVIHRSDSEAILNAKHRRWKHLYENGGVLVSPFISHAEKEVRKECEDAGGKIILISNQPFGERRKPAAHDFEQCSRGSLLILAPVIPLPSERETFLFLNSIAEFISAIMPKSTSR
;
A
#
# COMPACT_ATOMS: atom_id res chain seq x y z
N MET A 1 -13.49 2.62 -6.07
CA MET A 1 -12.05 2.73 -6.38
C MET A 1 -11.86 2.54 -7.88
N GLY A 2 -10.90 3.26 -8.45
CA GLY A 2 -10.55 3.15 -9.85
C GLY A 2 -9.78 1.87 -10.13
N ARG A 3 -10.22 1.12 -11.14
CA ARG A 3 -9.41 0.10 -11.83
C ARG A 3 -8.53 0.80 -12.86
N ASP A 4 -7.37 0.23 -13.18
CA ASP A 4 -6.54 0.77 -14.24
C ASP A 4 -7.19 0.48 -15.60
N PRO A 5 -7.69 1.49 -16.33
CA PRO A 5 -8.40 1.26 -17.59
C PRO A 5 -7.50 0.69 -18.69
N LYS A 6 -6.17 0.71 -18.51
CA LYS A 6 -5.20 0.16 -19.46
C LYS A 6 -4.77 -1.27 -19.15
N HIS A 7 -5.16 -1.81 -17.98
CA HIS A 7 -4.79 -3.16 -17.59
C HIS A 7 -5.87 -4.16 -18.02
N ASP A 8 -5.47 -5.22 -18.73
CA ASP A 8 -6.38 -6.32 -19.03
C ASP A 8 -6.54 -7.25 -17.82
N TYR A 9 -7.63 -7.05 -17.09
CA TYR A 9 -7.98 -7.82 -15.90
C TYR A 9 -8.38 -9.29 -16.18
N ARG A 10 -8.39 -9.72 -17.45
CA ARG A 10 -8.52 -11.14 -17.85
C ARG A 10 -7.19 -11.76 -18.17
N GLY A 11 -6.18 -10.95 -18.48
CA GLY A 11 -4.85 -11.42 -18.86
C GLY A 11 -4.11 -12.11 -17.72
N ARG A 12 -3.10 -12.90 -18.11
CA ARG A 12 -2.18 -13.57 -17.19
C ARG A 12 -1.45 -12.52 -16.35
N SER A 13 -1.69 -12.51 -15.05
CA SER A 13 -1.07 -11.55 -14.12
C SER A 13 -1.21 -12.00 -12.67
N ILE A 14 -0.34 -11.49 -11.81
CA ILE A 14 -0.43 -11.67 -10.36
C ILE A 14 -1.02 -10.39 -9.75
N TYR A 15 -1.99 -10.55 -8.88
CA TYR A 15 -2.68 -9.44 -8.21
C TYR A 15 -2.48 -9.52 -6.70
N HIS A 16 -2.08 -8.42 -6.08
CA HIS A 16 -2.21 -8.20 -4.64
C HIS A 16 -3.54 -7.52 -4.35
N ILE A 17 -4.44 -8.29 -3.75
CA ILE A 17 -5.79 -7.87 -3.40
C ILE A 17 -5.83 -7.49 -1.91
N THR A 18 -6.55 -6.42 -1.60
CA THR A 18 -6.92 -6.06 -0.22
C THR A 18 -8.43 -5.85 -0.14
N ILE A 19 -9.09 -6.54 0.79
CA ILE A 19 -10.53 -6.37 1.03
C ILE A 19 -10.74 -5.96 2.47
N CYS A 20 -11.30 -4.78 2.69
CA CYS A 20 -11.54 -4.27 4.03
C CYS A 20 -12.85 -4.81 4.62
N LYS A 21 -12.83 -5.04 5.93
CA LYS A 21 -14.00 -5.39 6.72
C LYS A 21 -15.01 -4.24 6.75
N ALA A 22 -16.30 -4.56 6.73
CA ALA A 22 -17.32 -3.56 6.99
C ALA A 22 -17.21 -3.04 8.45
N PRO A 23 -17.52 -1.77 8.73
CA PRO A 23 -17.35 -1.20 10.07
C PRO A 23 -18.00 -2.04 11.19
N ALA A 24 -19.24 -2.49 10.98
CA ALA A 24 -20.03 -3.23 11.96
C ALA A 24 -19.73 -4.75 12.03
N CYS A 25 -18.94 -5.31 11.10
CA CYS A 25 -18.62 -6.73 11.15
C CYS A 25 -17.61 -7.02 12.29
N PRO A 26 -17.73 -8.13 13.06
CA PRO A 26 -16.73 -8.51 14.04
C PRO A 26 -15.35 -8.79 13.41
N PRO A 27 -14.25 -8.69 14.18
CA PRO A 27 -12.92 -8.93 13.66
C PRO A 27 -12.75 -10.30 13.00
N PHE A 28 -12.01 -10.35 11.89
CA PHE A 28 -11.72 -11.61 11.19
C PHE A 28 -10.65 -12.45 11.90
N SER A 29 -9.79 -11.80 12.68
CA SER A 29 -8.74 -12.46 13.45
C SER A 29 -8.34 -11.63 14.67
N LYS A 30 -7.54 -12.24 15.54
CA LYS A 30 -6.82 -11.59 16.63
C LYS A 30 -5.33 -11.78 16.40
N ILE A 31 -4.58 -10.68 16.47
CA ILE A 31 -3.12 -10.68 16.35
C ILE A 31 -2.51 -10.59 17.75
N SER A 32 -1.56 -11.46 18.05
CA SER A 32 -0.89 -11.56 19.36
C SER A 32 0.58 -11.98 19.20
N GLY A 33 1.30 -12.15 20.32
CA GLY A 33 2.73 -12.48 20.32
C GLY A 33 3.61 -11.23 20.27
N SER A 34 4.76 -11.34 19.60
CA SER A 34 5.74 -10.25 19.44
C SER A 34 6.04 -10.00 17.96
N PRO A 35 6.61 -8.84 17.59
CA PRO A 35 7.05 -8.58 16.20
C PRO A 35 8.00 -9.65 15.64
N ALA A 36 8.81 -10.28 16.49
CA ALA A 36 9.72 -11.35 16.10
C ALA A 36 8.99 -12.68 15.83
N ASN A 37 7.86 -12.92 16.50
CA ASN A 37 7.04 -14.11 16.33
C ASN A 37 5.54 -13.75 16.39
N PRO A 38 4.98 -13.17 15.31
CA PRO A 38 3.58 -12.75 15.29
C PRO A 38 2.66 -13.98 15.18
N LEU A 39 1.61 -14.00 16.01
CA LEU A 39 0.61 -15.06 16.00
C LEU A 39 -0.73 -14.52 15.51
N VAL A 40 -1.33 -15.22 14.55
CA VAL A 40 -2.64 -14.90 13.97
C VAL A 40 -3.63 -15.99 14.37
N SER A 41 -4.56 -15.66 15.27
CA SER A 41 -5.68 -16.53 15.62
C SER A 41 -6.91 -16.09 14.85
N ARG A 42 -7.47 -16.95 14.00
CA ARG A 42 -8.67 -16.62 13.23
C ARG A 42 -9.91 -16.72 14.13
N THR A 43 -10.91 -15.89 13.84
CA THR A 43 -12.27 -16.09 14.36
C THR A 43 -13.01 -17.06 13.44
N ILE A 44 -14.21 -17.52 13.83
CA ILE A 44 -15.05 -18.36 12.96
C ILE A 44 -15.32 -17.66 11.61
N ILE A 45 -15.53 -16.34 11.63
CA ILE A 45 -15.64 -15.52 10.42
C ILE A 45 -14.36 -15.60 9.59
N GLY A 46 -13.19 -15.47 10.23
CA GLY A 46 -11.89 -15.60 9.57
C GLY A 46 -11.63 -16.96 8.95
N GLU A 47 -12.07 -18.05 9.59
CA GLU A 47 -11.97 -19.41 9.07
C GLU A 47 -12.83 -19.60 7.81
N ILE A 48 -14.06 -19.08 7.82
CA ILE A 48 -14.93 -19.09 6.61
C ILE A 48 -14.27 -18.29 5.48
N ILE A 49 -13.71 -17.12 5.79
CA ILE A 49 -12.98 -16.31 4.80
C ILE A 49 -11.78 -17.08 4.23
N GLU A 50 -10.99 -17.75 5.07
CA GLU A 50 -9.85 -18.57 4.65
C GLU A 50 -10.29 -19.66 3.68
N GLN A 51 -11.34 -20.42 4.02
CA GLN A 51 -11.88 -21.46 3.15
C GLN A 51 -12.25 -20.89 1.77
N GLN A 52 -12.85 -19.69 1.73
CA GLN A 52 -13.24 -19.06 0.46
C GLN A 52 -12.04 -18.48 -0.32
N ILE A 53 -10.98 -18.03 0.36
CA ILE A 53 -9.71 -17.70 -0.31
C ILE A 53 -9.09 -18.98 -0.91
N LEU A 54 -9.05 -20.09 -0.18
CA LEU A 54 -8.47 -21.33 -0.69
C LEU A 54 -9.33 -21.99 -1.78
N ASN A 55 -10.59 -21.57 -1.94
CA ASN A 55 -11.52 -22.08 -2.94
C ASN A 55 -11.35 -21.47 -4.35
N PHE A 56 -10.47 -20.48 -4.54
CA PHE A 56 -10.27 -19.86 -5.87
C PHE A 56 -9.98 -20.86 -7.01
N PRO A 57 -9.16 -21.92 -6.83
CA PRO A 57 -8.93 -22.93 -7.87
C PRO A 57 -10.20 -23.68 -8.30
N ASN A 58 -11.19 -23.84 -7.41
CA ASN A 58 -12.48 -24.45 -7.73
C ASN A 58 -13.42 -23.48 -8.45
N LEU A 59 -13.26 -22.17 -8.26
CA LEU A 59 -13.97 -21.16 -9.06
C LEU A 59 -13.45 -21.13 -10.50
N HIS A 60 -12.13 -21.29 -10.68
CA HIS A 60 -11.50 -21.48 -11.98
C HIS A 60 -10.08 -22.07 -11.84
N PRO A 61 -9.73 -23.15 -12.55
CA PRO A 61 -8.43 -23.84 -12.41
C PRO A 61 -7.18 -22.95 -12.61
N SER A 62 -7.26 -21.94 -13.48
CA SER A 62 -6.14 -20.99 -13.70
C SER A 62 -5.91 -19.99 -12.55
N LEU A 63 -6.77 -19.96 -11.52
CA LEU A 63 -6.60 -19.09 -10.35
C LEU A 63 -5.84 -19.83 -9.25
N GLN A 64 -4.66 -19.32 -8.90
CA GLN A 64 -3.81 -19.88 -7.85
C GLN A 64 -3.57 -18.85 -6.74
N ILE A 65 -3.83 -19.21 -5.48
CA ILE A 65 -3.39 -18.41 -4.33
C ILE A 65 -1.91 -18.65 -4.08
N LEU A 66 -1.14 -17.56 -4.02
CA LEU A 66 0.30 -17.60 -3.76
C LEU A 66 0.62 -17.31 -2.29
N GLN A 67 -0.12 -16.38 -1.68
CA GLN A 67 0.06 -15.99 -0.28
C GLN A 67 -1.19 -15.27 0.20
N TYR A 68 -1.52 -15.37 1.49
CA TYR A 68 -2.56 -14.55 2.12
C TYR A 68 -2.28 -14.29 3.59
N VAL A 69 -3.00 -13.33 4.16
CA VAL A 69 -3.10 -13.10 5.60
C VAL A 69 -4.48 -12.50 5.91
N ILE A 70 -5.04 -12.92 7.05
CA ILE A 70 -6.33 -12.43 7.55
C ILE A 70 -6.03 -11.54 8.75
N MET A 71 -6.16 -10.22 8.55
CA MET A 71 -6.00 -9.21 9.59
C MET A 71 -7.35 -8.97 10.29
N PRO A 72 -7.37 -8.38 11.49
CA PRO A 72 -8.62 -8.16 12.23
C PRO A 72 -9.67 -7.36 11.44
N ASP A 73 -9.24 -6.40 10.63
CA ASP A 73 -10.07 -5.42 9.94
C ASP A 73 -9.98 -5.48 8.40
N HIS A 74 -9.17 -6.38 7.84
CA HIS A 74 -9.04 -6.56 6.39
C HIS A 74 -8.36 -7.89 6.05
N ILE A 75 -8.37 -8.26 4.78
CA ILE A 75 -7.60 -9.39 4.26
C ILE A 75 -6.66 -8.94 3.16
N HIS A 76 -5.50 -9.59 3.08
CA HIS A 76 -4.58 -9.46 1.96
C HIS A 76 -4.35 -10.82 1.33
N PHE A 77 -4.31 -10.88 0.00
CA PHE A 77 -3.85 -12.08 -0.70
C PHE A 77 -3.23 -11.75 -2.05
N ALA A 78 -2.24 -12.55 -2.43
CA ALA A 78 -1.67 -12.60 -3.77
C ALA A 78 -2.32 -13.77 -4.53
N ILE A 79 -2.93 -13.45 -5.67
CA ILE A 79 -3.57 -14.42 -6.56
C ILE A 79 -2.96 -14.33 -7.95
N PHE A 80 -2.63 -15.47 -8.53
CA PHE A 80 -2.08 -15.59 -9.87
C PHE A 80 -3.15 -16.11 -10.83
N ALA A 81 -3.52 -15.29 -11.80
CA ALA A 81 -4.22 -15.73 -13.00
C ALA A 81 -3.16 -16.30 -13.96
N ARG A 82 -3.05 -17.63 -14.01
CA ARG A 82 -2.02 -18.34 -14.78
C ARG A 82 -2.21 -18.24 -16.29
N ASP A 83 -3.46 -18.12 -16.71
CA ASP A 83 -3.89 -18.06 -18.10
C ASP A 83 -4.94 -16.96 -18.29
N TYR A 84 -5.34 -16.74 -19.54
CA TYR A 84 -6.41 -15.82 -19.86
C TYR A 84 -7.75 -16.30 -19.28
N LEU A 85 -8.41 -15.42 -18.51
CA LEU A 85 -9.64 -15.76 -17.80
C LEU A 85 -10.88 -15.47 -18.65
N PRO A 86 -11.92 -16.33 -18.58
CA PRO A 86 -13.23 -16.06 -19.20
C PRO A 86 -13.88 -14.76 -18.73
N ARG A 87 -13.61 -14.34 -17.49
CA ARG A 87 -14.14 -13.14 -16.84
C ARG A 87 -13.00 -12.38 -16.18
N ALA A 88 -13.12 -11.06 -16.04
CA ALA A 88 -12.14 -10.27 -15.30
C ALA A 88 -11.98 -10.78 -13.86
N ILE A 89 -10.77 -10.74 -13.30
CA ILE A 89 -10.44 -11.24 -11.95
C ILE A 89 -11.42 -10.73 -10.87
N GLY A 90 -11.88 -9.48 -11.00
CA GLY A 90 -12.82 -8.88 -10.06
C GLY A 90 -14.17 -9.59 -9.98
N ARG A 91 -14.60 -10.32 -11.02
CA ARG A 91 -15.82 -11.15 -10.97
C ARG A 91 -15.64 -12.36 -10.05
N TYR A 92 -14.47 -13.01 -10.08
CA TYR A 92 -14.17 -14.12 -9.17
C TYR A 92 -14.03 -13.64 -7.73
N ILE A 93 -13.42 -12.48 -7.51
CA ILE A 93 -13.36 -11.84 -6.18
C ILE A 93 -14.78 -11.52 -5.68
N GLY A 94 -15.65 -11.02 -6.56
CA GLY A 94 -17.07 -10.80 -6.24
C GLY A 94 -17.80 -12.09 -5.83
N MET A 95 -17.61 -13.19 -6.58
CA MET A 95 -18.18 -14.51 -6.22
C MET A 95 -17.71 -14.98 -4.85
N MET A 96 -16.41 -14.85 -4.57
CA MET A 96 -15.82 -15.17 -3.27
C MET A 96 -16.46 -14.34 -2.14
N LYS A 97 -16.60 -13.02 -2.32
CA LYS A 97 -17.26 -12.14 -1.33
C LYS A 97 -18.73 -12.54 -1.09
N VAL A 98 -19.47 -12.84 -2.15
CA VAL A 98 -20.89 -13.25 -2.06
C VAL A 98 -21.02 -14.56 -1.29
N LYS A 99 -20.25 -15.60 -1.67
CA LYS A 99 -20.31 -16.91 -1.02
C LYS A 99 -19.88 -16.85 0.44
N THR A 100 -18.83 -16.08 0.74
CA THR A 100 -18.40 -15.78 2.11
C THR A 100 -19.53 -15.18 2.93
N GLY A 101 -20.21 -14.15 2.40
CA GLY A 101 -21.34 -13.52 3.07
C GLY A 101 -22.52 -14.47 3.31
N GLN A 102 -22.82 -15.36 2.36
CA GLN A 102 -23.86 -16.38 2.53
C GLN A 102 -23.52 -17.35 3.67
N LEU A 103 -22.29 -17.87 3.71
CA LEU A 103 -21.85 -18.83 4.73
C LEU A 103 -21.81 -18.20 6.13
N ILE A 104 -21.30 -16.97 6.25
CA ILE A 104 -21.26 -16.27 7.54
C ILE A 104 -22.69 -16.00 8.03
N ARG A 105 -23.59 -15.52 7.18
CA ARG A 105 -24.99 -15.26 7.58
C ARG A 105 -25.77 -16.51 7.95
N ALA A 106 -25.37 -17.68 7.47
CA ALA A 106 -25.96 -18.95 7.92
C ALA A 106 -25.63 -19.27 9.38
N SER A 107 -24.48 -18.79 9.89
CA SER A 107 -24.04 -18.99 11.28
C SER A 107 -24.29 -17.77 12.18
N PHE A 108 -24.32 -16.57 11.59
CA PHE A 108 -24.42 -15.26 12.25
C PHE A 108 -25.39 -14.35 11.48
N PRO A 109 -26.72 -14.58 11.59
CA PRO A 109 -27.72 -13.86 10.80
C PRO A 109 -27.75 -12.34 11.01
N GLU A 110 -27.29 -11.87 12.17
CA GLU A 110 -27.20 -10.46 12.55
C GLU A 110 -26.13 -9.69 11.75
N ILE A 111 -25.16 -10.38 11.16
CA ILE A 111 -24.09 -9.75 10.39
C ILE A 111 -24.56 -9.50 8.96
N THR A 112 -24.96 -8.26 8.67
CA THR A 112 -25.48 -7.86 7.36
C THR A 112 -24.38 -7.77 6.30
N ASN A 113 -23.31 -7.02 6.60
CA ASN A 113 -22.20 -6.75 5.69
C ASN A 113 -20.88 -7.26 6.27
N ILE A 114 -20.15 -8.07 5.51
CA ILE A 114 -18.84 -8.61 5.92
C ILE A 114 -17.70 -7.70 5.47
N PHE A 115 -17.77 -7.27 4.22
CA PHE A 115 -16.77 -6.45 3.57
C PHE A 115 -17.38 -5.11 3.15
N ILE A 116 -16.53 -4.09 2.98
CA ILE A 116 -16.94 -2.90 2.22
C ILE A 116 -17.27 -3.30 0.76
N PRO A 117 -18.07 -2.50 0.00
CA PRO A 117 -18.50 -2.88 -1.34
C PRO A 117 -17.35 -3.19 -2.32
N ASP A 118 -16.29 -2.40 -2.31
CA ASP A 118 -15.16 -2.54 -3.23
C ASP A 118 -14.00 -3.37 -2.64
N PHE A 119 -12.89 -3.43 -3.36
CA PHE A 119 -11.61 -3.96 -2.90
C PHE A 119 -10.47 -3.28 -3.65
N HIS A 120 -9.30 -3.22 -3.03
CA HIS A 120 -8.12 -2.65 -3.65
C HIS A 120 -7.40 -3.74 -4.45
N ASP A 121 -6.97 -3.42 -5.66
CA ASP A 121 -6.12 -4.27 -6.48
C ASP A 121 -4.83 -3.56 -6.89
N ARG A 122 -3.73 -4.29 -6.87
CA ARG A 122 -2.48 -3.92 -7.53
C ARG A 122 -1.96 -5.13 -8.28
N TYR A 123 -1.68 -4.97 -9.56
CA TYR A 123 -1.09 -6.03 -10.38
C TYR A 123 0.44 -5.91 -10.39
N LEU A 124 1.13 -7.05 -10.46
CA LEU A 124 2.59 -7.08 -10.50
C LEU A 124 3.07 -6.74 -11.92
N LEU A 125 3.68 -5.57 -12.05
CA LEU A 125 4.54 -5.21 -13.19
C LEU A 125 5.83 -6.04 -13.23
N PRO A 126 6.51 -6.14 -14.39
CA PRO A 126 7.79 -6.84 -14.53
C PRO A 126 8.89 -6.39 -13.56
N SER A 127 8.84 -5.14 -13.09
CA SER A 127 9.77 -4.60 -12.10
C SER A 127 9.56 -5.16 -10.68
N HIS A 128 8.40 -5.73 -10.38
CA HIS A 128 8.11 -6.30 -9.07
C HIS A 128 8.67 -7.70 -8.92
N LYS A 129 9.34 -7.95 -7.79
CA LYS A 129 9.77 -9.29 -7.39
C LYS A 129 8.66 -9.99 -6.60
N LEU A 130 8.20 -11.15 -7.07
CA LEU A 130 7.14 -11.92 -6.41
C LEU A 130 7.45 -12.19 -4.93
N GLN A 131 8.67 -12.61 -4.60
CA GLN A 131 9.06 -12.88 -3.21
C GLN A 131 8.88 -11.66 -2.30
N THR A 132 9.14 -10.45 -2.79
CA THR A 132 8.94 -9.23 -2.02
C THR A 132 7.46 -8.98 -1.73
N ILE A 133 6.57 -9.30 -2.67
CA ILE A 133 5.12 -9.20 -2.44
C ILE A 133 4.65 -10.25 -1.42
N ILE A 134 5.14 -11.49 -1.53
CA ILE A 134 4.84 -12.57 -0.58
C ILE A 134 5.26 -12.15 0.83
N ASN A 135 6.51 -11.73 1.01
CA ASN A 135 7.03 -11.28 2.30
C ASN A 135 6.25 -10.08 2.81
N TYR A 136 5.96 -9.10 1.94
CA TYR A 136 5.15 -7.95 2.32
C TYR A 136 3.78 -8.37 2.87
N ILE A 137 3.10 -9.32 2.22
CA ILE A 137 1.82 -9.83 2.72
C ILE A 137 1.99 -10.55 4.07
N GLN A 138 2.98 -11.44 4.19
CA GLN A 138 3.28 -12.21 5.40
C GLN A 138 3.62 -11.32 6.60
N ASP A 139 4.32 -10.21 6.38
CA ASP A 139 4.79 -9.32 7.44
C ASP A 139 3.71 -8.37 7.99
N ASN A 140 2.47 -8.38 7.48
CA ASN A 140 1.42 -7.49 8.00
C ASN A 140 1.13 -7.64 9.50
N PRO A 141 1.02 -8.85 10.08
CA PRO A 141 0.86 -9.03 11.52
C PRO A 141 2.03 -8.46 12.32
N LYS A 142 3.27 -8.70 11.88
CA LYS A 142 4.48 -8.10 12.48
C LYS A 142 4.38 -6.57 12.48
N ARG A 143 4.09 -5.98 11.32
CA ARG A 143 3.93 -4.52 11.19
C ARG A 143 2.83 -3.94 12.08
N LEU A 144 1.75 -4.69 12.34
CA LEU A 144 0.73 -4.29 13.32
C LEU A 144 1.28 -4.33 14.75
N LEU A 145 1.95 -5.41 15.16
CA LEU A 145 2.52 -5.52 16.50
C LEU A 145 3.58 -4.44 16.77
N GLU A 146 4.43 -4.13 15.80
CA GLU A 146 5.41 -3.03 15.90
C GLU A 146 4.75 -1.69 16.24
N ARG A 147 3.60 -1.41 15.60
CA ARG A 147 2.80 -0.19 15.83
C ARG A 147 2.14 -0.19 17.21
N ILE A 148 1.57 -1.33 17.63
CA ILE A 148 0.90 -1.46 18.93
C ILE A 148 1.90 -1.30 20.08
N GLN A 149 3.08 -1.91 19.98
CA GLN A 149 4.10 -1.89 21.03
C GLN A 149 4.82 -0.54 21.17
N ASN A 150 4.71 0.33 20.17
CA ASN A 150 5.37 1.62 20.16
C ASN A 150 4.35 2.73 19.87
N PRO A 151 3.69 3.31 20.88
CA PRO A 151 2.67 4.34 20.67
C PRO A 151 3.17 5.57 19.89
N LEU A 152 4.47 5.87 19.98
CA LEU A 152 5.14 6.95 19.24
C LEU A 152 5.86 6.45 17.97
N PHE A 153 5.48 5.29 17.43
CA PHE A 153 6.18 4.63 16.31
C PHE A 153 6.40 5.56 15.12
N PHE A 154 5.40 6.39 14.78
CA PHE A 154 5.49 7.34 13.66
C PHE A 154 6.12 8.70 14.03
N GLN A 155 6.50 8.94 15.28
CA GLN A 155 7.07 10.22 15.74
C GLN A 155 8.57 10.12 16.02
N ARG A 156 9.23 9.07 15.52
CA ARG A 156 10.68 8.85 15.68
C ARG A 156 11.45 9.43 14.51
N LEU A 157 12.55 10.12 14.83
CA LEU A 157 13.57 10.46 13.86
C LEU A 157 14.52 9.28 13.66
N ASN A 158 14.74 8.91 12.40
CA ASN A 158 15.66 7.86 12.02
C ASN A 158 16.64 8.38 10.98
N ASN A 159 17.91 7.97 11.07
CA ASN A 159 18.91 8.35 10.07
C ASN A 159 19.00 7.25 8.99
N HIS A 160 19.10 7.67 7.74
CA HIS A 160 19.17 6.79 6.58
C HIS A 160 20.17 7.33 5.56
N GLU A 161 20.97 6.47 4.96
CA GLU A 161 21.79 6.83 3.81
C GLU A 161 21.07 6.44 2.52
N ILE A 162 20.87 7.41 1.63
CA ILE A 162 20.23 7.21 0.33
C ILE A 162 21.09 7.90 -0.74
N LYS A 163 21.60 7.12 -1.69
CA LYS A 163 22.54 7.57 -2.74
C LYS A 163 23.72 8.39 -2.18
N GLY A 164 24.33 7.94 -1.07
CA GLY A 164 25.48 8.61 -0.44
C GLY A 164 25.16 9.90 0.32
N THR A 165 23.89 10.31 0.38
CA THR A 165 23.44 11.45 1.19
C THR A 165 22.83 10.95 2.50
N GLN A 166 23.12 11.63 3.61
CA GLN A 166 22.50 11.35 4.91
C GLN A 166 21.14 12.06 5.02
N TRP A 167 20.11 11.28 5.31
CA TRP A 167 18.73 11.69 5.45
C TRP A 167 18.21 11.40 6.85
N GLN A 168 17.36 12.28 7.34
CA GLN A 168 16.52 12.07 8.50
C GLN A 168 15.11 11.72 8.03
N ALA A 169 14.50 10.74 8.68
CA ALA A 169 13.16 10.25 8.38
C ALA A 169 12.24 10.46 9.58
N TYR A 170 11.07 11.06 9.34
CA TYR A 170 10.03 11.28 10.35
C TYR A 170 8.67 10.83 9.81
N GLY A 171 7.90 10.04 10.57
CA GLY A 171 6.63 9.48 10.12
C GLY A 171 6.67 7.96 9.98
N ASN A 172 5.86 7.43 9.05
CA ASN A 172 5.70 6.00 8.87
C ASN A 172 6.80 5.36 8.01
N LEU A 173 7.87 4.87 8.64
CA LEU A 173 8.94 4.14 7.95
C LEU A 173 8.47 2.89 7.19
N GLN A 174 7.36 2.26 7.58
CA GLN A 174 6.84 1.08 6.88
C GLN A 174 6.36 1.43 5.47
N LEU A 175 6.17 2.71 5.12
CA LEU A 175 5.87 3.12 3.74
C LEU A 175 7.01 2.79 2.77
N LEU A 176 8.27 2.79 3.22
CA LEU A 176 9.42 2.35 2.42
C LEU A 176 9.35 0.86 2.09
N GLN A 177 8.66 0.07 2.92
CA GLN A 177 8.48 -1.37 2.72
C GLN A 177 7.31 -1.69 1.80
N ASN A 178 6.48 -0.72 1.40
CA ASN A 178 5.42 -0.97 0.44
C ASN A 178 6.05 -1.26 -0.93
N PRO A 179 5.76 -2.39 -1.59
CA PRO A 179 6.32 -2.67 -2.90
C PRO A 179 5.72 -1.79 -4.01
N PHE A 180 4.51 -1.25 -3.82
CA PHE A 180 3.80 -0.45 -4.81
C PHE A 180 3.99 1.04 -4.53
N LYS A 181 4.99 1.62 -5.19
CA LYS A 181 5.40 3.02 -5.05
C LYS A 181 5.48 3.68 -6.42
N GLY A 182 5.14 4.95 -6.50
CA GLY A 182 5.13 5.69 -7.77
C GLY A 182 5.65 7.11 -7.58
N PRO A 183 6.63 7.55 -8.38
CA PRO A 183 7.14 8.91 -8.29
C PRO A 183 6.14 9.88 -8.91
N VAL A 184 5.89 11.02 -8.25
CA VAL A 184 5.15 12.14 -8.85
C VAL A 184 6.16 13.12 -9.40
N VAL A 185 6.39 13.03 -10.71
CA VAL A 185 7.34 13.88 -11.45
C VAL A 185 6.65 14.37 -12.72
N ILE A 186 6.54 15.69 -12.84
CA ILE A 186 5.98 16.37 -14.00
C ILE A 186 7.10 17.10 -14.74
N HIS A 187 7.28 16.81 -16.03
CA HIS A 187 8.25 17.51 -16.86
C HIS A 187 7.56 18.58 -17.70
N ARG A 188 8.23 19.70 -17.93
CA ARG A 188 7.75 20.79 -18.81
C ARG A 188 7.44 20.34 -20.24
N SER A 189 8.06 19.24 -20.69
CA SER A 189 7.89 18.68 -22.02
C SER A 189 6.79 17.61 -22.08
N ASP A 190 6.15 17.28 -20.96
CA ASP A 190 5.06 16.32 -20.96
C ASP A 190 3.86 16.92 -21.72
N SER A 191 3.38 16.22 -22.74
CA SER A 191 2.13 16.57 -23.40
C SER A 191 0.93 16.32 -22.48
N GLU A 192 -0.19 16.96 -22.77
CA GLU A 192 -1.45 16.75 -22.03
C GLU A 192 -1.85 15.26 -21.95
N ALA A 193 -1.66 14.51 -23.04
CA ALA A 193 -1.92 13.08 -23.07
C ALA A 193 -1.03 12.28 -22.11
N ILE A 194 0.25 12.66 -21.98
CA ILE A 194 1.20 12.05 -21.04
C ILE A 194 0.83 12.40 -19.60
N LEU A 195 0.50 13.67 -19.33
CA LEU A 195 0.05 14.12 -18.01
C LEU A 195 -1.21 13.38 -17.57
N ASN A 196 -2.23 13.31 -18.43
CA ASN A 196 -3.46 12.57 -18.15
C ASN A 196 -3.18 11.07 -17.88
N ALA A 197 -2.20 10.48 -18.56
CA ALA A 197 -1.79 9.10 -18.28
C ALA A 197 -1.01 8.96 -16.96
N LYS A 198 -0.19 9.93 -16.56
CA LYS A 198 0.47 9.98 -15.25
C LYS A 198 -0.56 10.12 -14.12
N HIS A 199 -1.46 11.10 -14.21
CA HIS A 199 -2.53 11.30 -13.22
C HIS A 199 -3.39 10.06 -13.01
N ARG A 200 -3.83 9.40 -14.09
CA ARG A 200 -4.59 8.13 -13.97
C ARG A 200 -3.82 7.05 -13.22
N ARG A 201 -2.52 6.90 -13.48
CA ARG A 201 -1.67 5.92 -12.78
C ARG A 201 -1.49 6.26 -11.32
N TRP A 202 -1.24 7.52 -10.97
CA TRP A 202 -1.12 7.96 -9.59
C TRP A 202 -2.42 7.76 -8.82
N LYS A 203 -3.56 8.15 -9.43
CA LYS A 203 -4.89 7.94 -8.87
C LYS A 203 -5.17 6.47 -8.58
N HIS A 204 -4.98 5.61 -9.58
CA HIS A 204 -5.09 4.17 -9.39
C HIS A 204 -4.18 3.67 -8.25
N LEU A 205 -2.93 4.12 -8.21
CA LEU A 205 -1.96 3.68 -7.22
C LEU A 205 -2.39 4.04 -5.78
N TYR A 206 -2.73 5.31 -5.51
CA TYR A 206 -3.07 5.72 -4.14
C TYR A 206 -4.44 5.22 -3.69
N GLU A 207 -5.44 5.17 -4.58
CA GLU A 207 -6.78 4.64 -4.24
C GLU A 207 -6.71 3.14 -3.90
N ASN A 208 -5.76 2.43 -4.51
CA ASN A 208 -5.51 1.03 -4.21
C ASN A 208 -4.46 0.82 -3.11
N GLY A 209 -4.08 1.85 -2.34
CA GLY A 209 -3.21 1.74 -1.16
C GLY A 209 -1.71 1.58 -1.46
N GLY A 210 -1.27 1.96 -2.66
CA GLY A 210 0.13 2.25 -2.95
C GLY A 210 0.58 3.59 -2.36
N VAL A 211 1.83 3.98 -2.63
CA VAL A 211 2.47 5.16 -2.02
C VAL A 211 2.98 6.10 -3.11
N LEU A 212 2.63 7.38 -3.04
CA LEU A 212 3.22 8.41 -3.89
C LEU A 212 4.52 8.92 -3.26
N VAL A 213 5.54 9.15 -4.08
CA VAL A 213 6.85 9.63 -3.63
C VAL A 213 7.22 10.86 -4.44
N SER A 214 7.46 12.01 -3.79
CA SER A 214 7.86 13.23 -4.49
C SER A 214 8.29 14.33 -3.51
N PRO A 215 9.08 15.31 -3.96
CA PRO A 215 9.22 16.58 -3.26
C PRO A 215 8.02 17.53 -3.42
N PHE A 216 7.11 17.27 -4.37
CA PHE A 216 5.90 18.08 -4.64
C PHE A 216 6.18 19.58 -4.75
N ILE A 217 7.05 19.94 -5.70
CA ILE A 217 7.61 21.29 -5.79
C ILE A 217 6.66 22.20 -6.56
N SER A 218 6.23 21.75 -7.74
CA SER A 218 5.37 22.52 -8.64
C SER A 218 3.91 22.57 -8.16
N HIS A 219 3.14 23.53 -8.68
CA HIS A 219 1.71 23.63 -8.37
C HIS A 219 0.96 22.34 -8.74
N ALA A 220 1.18 21.83 -9.95
CA ALA A 220 0.56 20.60 -10.44
C ALA A 220 0.91 19.37 -9.57
N GLU A 221 2.16 19.24 -9.10
CA GLU A 221 2.52 18.16 -8.19
C GLU A 221 1.83 18.32 -6.82
N LYS A 222 1.70 19.55 -6.30
CA LYS A 222 0.97 19.81 -5.05
C LYS A 222 -0.52 19.51 -5.17
N GLU A 223 -1.12 19.72 -6.33
CA GLU A 223 -2.50 19.29 -6.60
C GLU A 223 -2.64 17.77 -6.52
N VAL A 224 -1.71 17.01 -7.13
CA VAL A 224 -1.67 15.53 -6.99
C VAL A 224 -1.50 15.10 -5.54
N ARG A 225 -0.65 15.80 -4.77
CA ARG A 225 -0.49 15.56 -3.33
C ARG A 225 -1.82 15.73 -2.59
N LYS A 226 -2.51 16.84 -2.83
CA LYS A 226 -3.80 17.15 -2.20
C LYS A 226 -4.85 16.10 -2.54
N GLU A 227 -5.01 15.73 -3.81
CA GLU A 227 -5.91 14.66 -4.23
C GLU A 227 -5.63 13.34 -3.52
N CYS A 228 -4.35 12.98 -3.37
CA CYS A 228 -3.92 11.79 -2.66
C CYS A 228 -4.28 11.87 -1.16
N GLU A 229 -4.02 13.00 -0.50
CA GLU A 229 -4.35 13.22 0.93
C GLU A 229 -5.87 13.19 1.17
N ASP A 230 -6.66 13.84 0.31
CA ASP A 230 -8.13 13.88 0.38
C ASP A 230 -8.74 12.47 0.23
N ALA A 231 -8.08 11.60 -0.54
CA ALA A 231 -8.46 10.19 -0.69
C ALA A 231 -7.94 9.27 0.44
N GLY A 232 -7.26 9.82 1.46
CA GLY A 232 -6.63 9.04 2.53
C GLY A 232 -5.43 8.20 2.06
N GLY A 233 -4.79 8.61 0.97
CA GLY A 233 -3.62 7.97 0.37
C GLY A 233 -2.37 8.10 1.22
N LYS A 234 -1.30 7.43 0.76
CA LYS A 234 -0.02 7.37 1.47
C LYS A 234 1.06 8.09 0.69
N ILE A 235 1.89 8.87 1.38
CA ILE A 235 2.91 9.72 0.77
C ILE A 235 4.26 9.54 1.46
N ILE A 236 5.32 9.53 0.65
CA ILE A 236 6.68 9.82 1.09
C ILE A 236 7.06 11.19 0.51
N LEU A 237 7.13 12.19 1.38
CA LEU A 237 7.56 13.55 1.06
C LEU A 237 9.07 13.66 1.14
N ILE A 238 9.70 14.22 0.12
CA ILE A 238 11.16 14.49 0.10
C ILE A 238 11.39 16.00 0.23
N SER A 239 12.01 16.43 1.31
CA SER A 239 12.37 17.83 1.57
C SER A 239 13.77 18.14 1.05
N ASN A 240 14.04 19.40 0.67
CA ASN A 240 15.41 19.92 0.51
C ASN A 240 15.96 20.55 1.81
N GLN A 241 15.12 20.76 2.81
CA GLN A 241 15.47 21.39 4.08
C GLN A 241 15.54 20.35 5.21
N PRO A 242 16.50 20.47 6.15
CA PRO A 242 16.54 19.64 7.34
C PRO A 242 15.32 19.89 8.22
N PHE A 243 15.08 18.99 9.18
CA PHE A 243 14.12 19.29 10.23
C PHE A 243 14.66 20.48 11.07
N GLY A 244 13.82 21.49 11.31
CA GLY A 244 14.20 22.67 12.10
C GLY A 244 14.54 22.32 13.56
N GLU A 245 14.88 23.34 14.38
CA GLU A 245 15.36 23.14 15.76
C GLU A 245 14.42 22.30 16.64
N ARG A 246 13.10 22.46 16.47
CA ARG A 246 12.09 21.67 17.21
C ARG A 246 11.93 20.24 16.69
N ARG A 247 12.61 19.90 15.59
CA ARG A 247 12.64 18.59 14.91
C ARG A 247 11.27 18.04 14.48
N LYS A 248 10.22 18.87 14.57
CA LYS A 248 8.83 18.53 14.26
C LYS A 248 8.42 19.11 12.91
N PRO A 249 7.67 18.38 12.08
CA PRO A 249 7.09 18.91 10.86
C PRO A 249 6.06 20.02 11.11
N ALA A 250 5.62 20.68 10.04
CA ALA A 250 4.46 21.57 10.08
C ALA A 250 3.21 20.84 10.60
N ALA A 251 2.25 21.56 11.20
CA ALA A 251 1.09 20.97 11.88
C ALA A 251 0.29 19.99 10.99
N HIS A 252 0.06 20.36 9.73
CA HIS A 252 -0.59 19.50 8.73
C HIS A 252 0.15 18.16 8.54
N ASP A 253 1.46 18.22 8.28
CA ASP A 253 2.29 17.05 8.05
C ASP A 253 2.43 16.19 9.32
N PHE A 254 2.49 16.82 10.49
CA PHE A 254 2.55 16.12 11.78
C PHE A 254 1.30 15.25 12.00
N GLU A 255 0.12 15.75 11.64
CA GLU A 255 -1.13 15.00 11.74
C GLU A 255 -1.13 13.79 10.80
N GLN A 256 -0.70 13.97 9.55
CA GLN A 256 -0.59 12.87 8.58
C GLN A 256 0.45 11.81 9.02
N CYS A 257 1.59 12.24 9.57
CA CYS A 257 2.56 11.31 10.17
C CYS A 257 1.94 10.53 11.33
N SER A 258 1.21 11.20 12.21
CA SER A 258 0.56 10.57 13.38
C SER A 258 -0.52 9.56 12.98
N ARG A 259 -1.23 9.79 11.87
CA ARG A 259 -2.17 8.85 11.26
C ARG A 259 -1.48 7.70 10.52
N GLY A 260 -0.17 7.79 10.28
CA GLY A 260 0.62 6.80 9.57
C GLY A 260 0.51 6.87 8.04
N SER A 261 -0.06 7.94 7.48
CA SER A 261 -0.21 8.17 6.04
C SER A 261 1.01 8.86 5.41
N LEU A 262 1.86 9.50 6.21
CA LEU A 262 3.01 10.27 5.72
C LEU A 262 4.34 9.80 6.32
N LEU A 263 5.36 9.78 5.47
CA LEU A 263 6.77 9.75 5.83
C LEU A 263 7.46 10.96 5.20
N ILE A 264 8.26 11.69 5.96
CA ILE A 264 9.06 12.81 5.49
C ILE A 264 10.52 12.40 5.53
N LEU A 265 11.21 12.57 4.41
CA LEU A 265 12.65 12.42 4.28
C LEU A 265 13.25 13.82 4.09
N ALA A 266 14.10 14.23 5.02
CA ALA A 266 14.79 15.51 5.00
C ALA A 266 16.30 15.27 5.04
N PRO A 267 17.13 16.02 4.30
CA PRO A 267 18.58 15.87 4.37
C PRO A 267 19.08 16.37 5.74
N VAL A 268 20.20 15.84 6.23
CA VAL A 268 20.82 16.33 7.48
C VAL A 268 21.36 17.75 7.32
N ILE A 269 21.83 18.08 6.12
CA ILE A 269 22.38 19.38 5.73
C ILE A 269 21.44 19.99 4.67
N PRO A 270 21.09 21.28 4.76
CA PRO A 270 20.21 21.92 3.77
C PRO A 270 20.80 21.82 2.36
N LEU A 271 19.95 21.44 1.41
CA LEU A 271 20.27 21.42 -0.01
C LEU A 271 19.84 22.76 -0.64
N PRO A 272 20.62 23.34 -1.57
CA PRO A 272 20.30 24.61 -2.22
C PRO A 272 18.93 24.60 -2.91
N SER A 273 18.25 25.74 -2.98
CA SER A 273 16.96 25.87 -3.67
C SER A 273 17.14 26.16 -5.15
N GLU A 274 17.83 25.26 -5.85
CA GLU A 274 18.22 25.41 -7.25
C GLU A 274 17.66 24.27 -8.12
N ARG A 275 17.64 24.49 -9.44
CA ARG A 275 17.11 23.51 -10.39
C ARG A 275 17.78 22.15 -10.27
N GLU A 276 19.09 22.11 -10.04
CA GLU A 276 19.85 20.87 -9.88
C GLU A 276 19.39 20.07 -8.65
N THR A 277 19.13 20.74 -7.53
CA THR A 277 18.56 20.10 -6.33
C THR A 277 17.21 19.49 -6.63
N PHE A 278 16.31 20.20 -7.33
CA PHE A 278 14.98 19.66 -7.64
C PHE A 278 15.04 18.44 -8.56
N LEU A 279 15.95 18.43 -9.54
CA LEU A 279 16.21 17.24 -10.36
C LEU A 279 16.80 16.09 -9.52
N PHE A 280 17.70 16.39 -8.59
CA PHE A 280 18.25 15.42 -7.65
C PHE A 280 17.14 14.81 -6.77
N LEU A 281 16.26 15.62 -6.19
CA LEU A 281 15.12 15.15 -5.38
C LEU A 281 14.16 14.26 -6.19
N ASN A 282 13.87 14.62 -7.45
CA ASN A 282 13.08 13.78 -8.34
C ASN A 282 13.79 12.43 -8.59
N SER A 283 15.12 12.44 -8.78
CA SER A 283 15.89 11.21 -8.92
C SER A 283 15.86 10.32 -7.66
N ILE A 284 15.72 10.93 -6.47
CA ILE A 284 15.56 10.21 -5.20
C ILE A 284 14.15 9.61 -5.14
N ALA A 285 13.12 10.36 -5.55
CA ALA A 285 11.74 9.87 -5.61
C ALA A 285 11.61 8.65 -6.54
N GLU A 286 12.22 8.71 -7.71
CA GLU A 286 12.27 7.60 -8.68
C GLU A 286 13.02 6.41 -8.10
N PHE A 287 14.18 6.65 -7.46
CA PHE A 287 14.97 5.59 -6.84
C PHE A 287 14.22 4.87 -5.72
N ILE A 288 13.63 5.63 -4.77
CA ILE A 288 12.81 5.06 -3.70
C ILE A 288 11.66 4.26 -4.30
N SER A 289 11.00 4.77 -5.34
CA SER A 289 9.88 4.09 -5.98
C SER A 289 10.30 2.78 -6.66
N ALA A 290 11.49 2.74 -7.25
CA ALA A 290 12.05 1.56 -7.93
C ALA A 290 12.66 0.52 -6.98
N ILE A 291 13.11 0.92 -5.78
CA ILE A 291 13.65 -0.03 -4.81
C ILE A 291 12.54 -0.96 -4.32
N MET A 292 12.77 -2.24 -4.56
CA MET A 292 12.04 -3.30 -3.89
C MET A 292 12.54 -3.42 -2.45
N PRO A 293 11.64 -3.45 -1.46
CA PRO A 293 12.00 -3.73 -0.07
C PRO A 293 12.91 -4.94 -0.01
N LYS A 294 14.07 -4.79 0.66
CA LYS A 294 14.91 -5.95 0.96
C LYS A 294 14.08 -6.90 1.83
N SER A 295 14.10 -8.19 1.48
CA SER A 295 13.67 -9.23 2.40
C SER A 295 14.46 -9.01 3.69
N THR A 296 13.80 -8.78 4.82
CA THR A 296 14.45 -8.97 6.11
C THR A 296 14.63 -10.48 6.23
N SER A 297 15.72 -11.00 5.65
CA SER A 297 16.22 -12.32 6.01
C SER A 297 16.47 -12.29 7.51
N ARG A 298 15.89 -13.27 8.20
CA ARG A 298 16.15 -13.55 9.61
C ARG A 298 17.65 -13.60 9.90
#